data_AF-A0A376TX37-F1
#
_entry.id   AF-A0A376TX37-F1
#
_cell.length_a   1.000
_cell.length_b   1.000
_cell.length_c   1.000
_cell.angle_alpha   90.00
_cell.angle_beta   90.00
_cell.angle_gamma   90.00
#
_symmetry.space_group_name_H-M   'P 1'
#
loop_
_entity.id
_entity.type
_entity.pdbx_description
1 polymer ?
#
loop_
_entity_poly.entity_id
_entity_poly.type
_entity_poly.pdbx_seq_one_letter_code
_entity_poly.pdbx_strand_id
1 'polypeptide(L)'
;MIALASRGNIFRTVLAAIPVIIADLWIATKIAPFITGMAKDVNFKFAEGSSGQVSSFLDGGNPFRFWLLEIFNGNIIAIGLVPVIALVLYGIFRITRSTVYA
;
A
#
# COMPACT_ATOMS: atom_id res chain seq x y z
N MET A 1 2.28 0.32 4.89
CA MET A 1 2.75 -0.24 6.17
C MET A 1 1.53 -0.60 6.99
N ILE A 2 1.35 -1.89 7.28
CA ILE A 2 0.20 -2.41 8.02
C ILE A 2 0.70 -2.94 9.36
N ALA A 3 0.08 -2.50 10.46
CA ALA A 3 0.37 -2.99 11.79
C ALA A 3 -0.70 -4.00 12.20
N LEU A 4 -0.30 -5.25 12.44
CA LEU A 4 -1.19 -6.31 12.90
C LEU A 4 -1.05 -6.47 14.41
N ALA A 5 -2.15 -6.31 15.14
CA ALA A 5 -2.21 -6.47 16.59
C ALA A 5 -3.15 -7.63 16.95
N SER A 6 -2.64 -8.67 17.60
CA SER A 6 -3.43 -9.85 18.00
C SER A 6 -3.40 -10.11 19.52
N ARG A 7 -3.38 -9.05 20.34
CA ARG A 7 -3.44 -9.12 21.83
C ARG A 7 -2.46 -10.15 22.44
N GLY A 8 -1.21 -10.18 21.96
CA GLY A 8 -0.17 -11.08 22.47
C GLY A 8 -0.14 -12.49 21.85
N ASN A 9 -1.08 -12.84 20.95
CA ASN A 9 -1.06 -14.13 20.27
C ASN A 9 -0.20 -14.08 18.99
N ILE A 10 1.06 -14.52 19.11
CA ILE A 10 2.03 -14.51 18.01
C ILE A 10 1.56 -15.37 16.84
N PHE A 11 1.01 -16.56 17.08
CA PHE A 11 0.56 -17.46 16.01
C PHE A 11 -0.54 -16.83 15.14
N ARG A 12 -1.51 -16.15 15.76
CA ARG A 12 -2.56 -15.43 15.03
C ARG A 12 -1.99 -14.25 14.25
N THR A 13 -1.05 -13.51 14.83
CA THR A 13 -0.38 -12.40 14.12
C THR A 13 0.35 -12.91 12.88
N VAL A 14 1.10 -14.01 12.99
CA VAL A 14 1.86 -14.58 11.86
C VAL A 14 0.93 -15.07 10.76
N LEU A 15 -0.12 -15.81 11.10
CA LEU A 15 -1.10 -16.28 10.12
C LEU A 15 -1.82 -15.11 9.42
N ALA A 16 -2.16 -14.05 10.15
CA ALA A 16 -2.73 -12.84 9.57
C ALA A 16 -1.72 -12.04 8.73
N ALA A 17 -0.42 -12.15 9.01
CA ALA A 17 0.63 -11.47 8.27
C ALA A 17 0.90 -12.10 6.90
N ILE A 18 0.71 -13.40 6.74
CA ILE A 18 0.91 -14.10 5.46
C ILE A 18 0.14 -13.43 4.30
N PRO A 19 -1.19 -13.27 4.35
CA PRO A 19 -1.94 -12.65 3.25
C PRO A 19 -1.53 -11.18 3.03
N VAL A 20 -1.18 -10.46 4.10
CA VAL A 20 -0.70 -9.08 4.01
C VAL A 20 0.62 -8.99 3.26
N ILE A 21 1.58 -9.85 3.60
CA ILE A 21 2.89 -9.89 2.93
C ILE A 21 2.74 -10.29 1.47
N ILE A 22 1.87 -11.26 1.15
CA ILE A 22 1.59 -11.65 -0.24
C ILE A 22 1.05 -10.46 -1.04
N ALA A 23 0.10 -9.72 -0.48
CA ALA A 23 -0.45 -8.53 -1.13
C ALA A 23 0.63 -7.45 -1.32
N ASP A 24 1.39 -7.14 -0.28
CA ASP A 24 2.45 -6.14 -0.33
C ASP A 24 3.52 -6.49 -1.37
N LEU A 25 3.94 -7.77 -1.46
CA LEU A 25 4.91 -8.22 -2.47
C LEU A 25 4.36 -8.17 -3.90
N TRP A 26 3.08 -8.50 -4.09
CA TRP A 26 2.43 -8.42 -5.39
C TRP A 26 2.36 -6.97 -5.89
N ILE A 27 1.97 -6.05 -5.01
CA ILE A 27 1.92 -4.61 -5.30
C ILE A 27 3.34 -4.08 -5.59
N ALA A 28 4.33 -4.45 -4.76
CA ALA A 28 5.71 -4.02 -4.97
C ALA A 28 6.26 -4.45 -6.33
N THR A 29 5.86 -5.63 -6.82
CA THR A 29 6.24 -6.11 -8.15
C THR A 29 5.56 -5.29 -9.25
N LYS A 30 4.28 -4.92 -9.08
CA LYS A 30 3.55 -4.08 -10.05
C LYS A 30 4.08 -2.65 -10.15
N ILE A 31 4.53 -2.07 -9.04
CA ILE A 31 5.04 -0.69 -9.00
C ILE A 31 6.52 -0.59 -9.39
N ALA A 32 7.28 -1.69 -9.37
CA ALA A 32 8.71 -1.71 -9.70
C ALA A 32 9.08 -0.99 -11.03
N PRO A 33 8.34 -1.16 -12.15
CA PRO A 33 8.64 -0.45 -13.40
C PRO A 33 8.48 1.07 -13.26
N PHE A 34 7.47 1.52 -12.51
CA PHE A 34 7.21 2.94 -12.27
C PHE A 34 8.31 3.58 -11.43
N ILE A 35 8.72 2.93 -10.34
CA ILE A 35 9.85 3.39 -9.50
C ILE A 35 11.15 3.40 -10.30
N THR A 36 11.39 2.37 -11.12
CA THR A 36 12.57 2.31 -11.98
C THR A 36 12.57 3.43 -13.03
N GLY A 37 11.41 3.79 -13.59
CA GLY A 37 11.24 4.93 -14.48
C GLY A 37 11.63 6.24 -13.79
N MET A 38 11.08 6.50 -12.61
CA MET A 38 11.43 7.69 -11.82
C MET A 38 12.93 7.75 -11.49
N ALA A 39 13.54 6.60 -11.15
CA ALA A 39 14.97 6.52 -10.86
C ALA A 39 15.83 6.87 -12.11
N LYS A 40 15.39 6.49 -13.31
CA LYS A 40 16.05 6.90 -14.56
C LYS A 40 15.90 8.40 -14.81
N ASP A 41 14.72 8.96 -14.58
CA ASP A 41 14.45 10.39 -14.80
C ASP A 41 15.33 11.30 -13.93
N VAL A 42 15.67 10.85 -12.71
CA VAL A 42 16.57 11.58 -11.81
C VAL A 42 18.06 11.26 -12.03
N ASN A 43 18.41 10.58 -13.13
CA ASN A 43 19.78 10.15 -13.45
C ASN A 43 20.43 9.32 -12.32
N PHE A 44 19.66 8.45 -11.67
CA PHE A 44 20.20 7.56 -10.64
C PHE A 44 21.26 6.64 -11.25
N LYS A 45 22.44 6.58 -10.62
CA LYS A 45 23.52 5.70 -11.06
C LYS A 45 23.20 4.27 -10.67
N PHE A 46 22.59 3.52 -11.58
CA PHE A 46 22.47 2.07 -11.44
C PHE A 46 23.88 1.46 -11.45
N ALA A 47 24.15 0.53 -10.55
CA ALA A 47 25.43 -0.17 -10.51
C ALA A 47 25.67 -0.90 -11.85
N GLU A 48 26.92 -0.89 -12.34
CA GLU A 48 27.28 -1.56 -13.60
C GLU A 48 26.87 -3.04 -13.55
N GLY A 49 26.07 -3.48 -14.53
CA GLY A 49 25.51 -4.83 -14.59
C GLY A 49 24.13 -5.01 -13.93
N SER A 50 23.57 -3.97 -13.31
CA SER A 50 22.22 -4.02 -12.74
C SER A 50 21.15 -3.85 -13.82
N SER A 51 20.60 -4.96 -14.31
CA SER A 51 19.42 -5.01 -15.18
C SER A 51 18.10 -5.16 -14.41
N GLY A 52 18.17 -5.17 -13.08
CA GLY A 52 17.02 -5.35 -12.20
C GLY A 52 16.14 -4.11 -12.11
N GLN A 53 14.82 -4.31 -12.01
CA GLN A 53 13.90 -3.24 -11.64
C GLN A 53 14.11 -2.84 -10.19
N VAL A 54 14.10 -1.54 -9.91
CA VAL A 54 14.13 -1.01 -8.56
C VAL A 54 12.72 -1.06 -7.98
N SER A 55 12.57 -1.73 -6.85
CA SER A 55 11.34 -1.77 -6.06
C SER A 55 11.66 -1.57 -4.58
N SER A 56 10.64 -1.24 -3.80
CA SER A 56 10.73 -1.09 -2.35
C SER A 56 9.58 -1.84 -1.69
N PHE A 57 9.88 -2.68 -0.70
CA PHE A 57 8.82 -3.34 0.08
C PHE A 57 8.06 -2.33 0.94
N LEU A 58 8.77 -1.37 1.53
CA LEU A 58 8.17 -0.34 2.39
C LEU A 58 7.31 0.66 1.62
N ASP A 59 7.83 1.14 0.49
CA ASP A 59 7.16 2.18 -0.32
C ASP A 59 6.30 1.61 -1.43
N GLY A 60 6.84 0.63 -2.18
CA GLY A 60 6.17 -0.04 -3.28
C GLY A 60 5.19 -1.12 -2.84
N GLY A 61 5.28 -1.65 -1.63
CA GLY A 61 4.29 -2.61 -1.10
C GLY A 61 3.09 -1.95 -0.43
N ASN A 62 3.08 -0.62 -0.25
CA ASN A 62 2.03 0.05 0.51
C ASN A 62 0.70 0.14 -0.28
N PRO A 63 -0.39 -0.51 0.17
CA PRO A 63 -1.66 -0.51 -0.56
C PRO A 63 -2.28 0.87 -0.76
N PHE A 64 -2.09 1.79 0.20
CA PHE A 64 -2.60 3.16 0.08
C PHE A 64 -1.88 3.94 -1.03
N ARG A 65 -0.54 3.82 -1.09
CA ARG A 65 0.25 4.50 -2.14
C ARG A 65 -0.02 3.90 -3.51
N PHE A 66 -0.17 2.58 -3.58
CA PHE A 66 -0.58 1.91 -4.80
C PHE A 66 -1.93 2.40 -5.30
N TRP A 67 -2.93 2.45 -4.42
CA TRP A 67 -4.26 2.94 -4.77
C TRP A 67 -4.22 4.39 -5.26
N LEU A 68 -3.43 5.26 -4.62
CA LEU A 68 -3.22 6.63 -5.07
C LEU A 68 -2.58 6.71 -6.46
N LEU A 69 -1.55 5.88 -6.73
CA LEU A 69 -0.94 5.77 -8.05
C LEU A 69 -1.94 5.30 -9.11
N GLU A 70 -2.77 4.31 -8.79
CA GLU A 70 -3.80 3.80 -9.70
C GLU A 70 -4.87 4.85 -10.02
N ILE A 71 -5.24 5.71 -9.06
CA ILE A 71 -6.11 6.87 -9.31
C ILE A 71 -5.46 7.82 -10.34
N PHE A 72 -4.18 8.17 -10.15
CA PHE A 72 -3.47 9.06 -11.06
C PHE A 72 -3.21 8.44 -12.44
N ASN A 73 -3.06 7.11 -12.51
CA ASN A 73 -3.00 6.37 -13.77
C ASN A 73 -4.37 6.28 -14.49
N GLY A 74 -5.44 6.80 -13.90
CA GLY A 74 -6.78 6.81 -14.52
C GLY A 74 -7.54 5.48 -14.40
N ASN A 75 -7.16 4.61 -13.46
CA ASN A 75 -7.85 3.36 -13.25
C ASN A 75 -9.28 3.61 -12.71
N ILE A 76 -10.28 3.29 -13.53
CA ILE A 76 -11.71 3.50 -13.24
C ILE A 76 -12.14 2.81 -11.95
N ILE A 77 -11.57 1.63 -11.64
CA ILE A 77 -11.86 0.88 -10.41
C ILE A 77 -11.34 1.63 -9.19
N ALA A 78 -10.11 2.15 -9.28
CA ALA A 78 -9.49 2.89 -8.19
C ALA A 78 -10.25 4.20 -7.89
N ILE A 79 -10.71 4.89 -8.94
CA ILE A 79 -11.54 6.10 -8.83
C ILE A 79 -12.91 5.77 -8.23
N GLY A 80 -13.55 4.69 -8.68
CA GLY A 80 -14.84 4.23 -8.16
C GLY A 80 -14.79 3.82 -6.68
N LEU A 81 -13.62 3.41 -6.17
CA LEU A 81 -13.40 3.10 -4.76
C LEU A 81 -13.34 4.34 -3.85
N VAL A 82 -13.06 5.52 -4.39
CA VAL A 82 -12.97 6.79 -3.62
C VAL A 82 -14.24 7.06 -2.79
N PRO A 83 -15.47 7.08 -3.38
CA PRO A 83 -16.68 7.31 -2.60
C PRO A 83 -16.94 6.21 -1.57
N VAL A 84 -16.58 4.95 -1.86
CA VAL A 84 -16.76 3.83 -0.94
C VAL A 84 -15.88 4.02 0.30
N ILE A 85 -14.61 4.34 0.12
CA ILE A 85 -13.68 4.59 1.22
C ILE A 85 -14.13 5.82 2.03
N ALA A 86 -14.58 6.88 1.37
CA ALA A 86 -15.10 8.07 2.04
C ALA A 86 -16.32 7.74 2.93
N LEU A 87 -17.26 6.92 2.44
CA LEU A 87 -18.42 6.46 3.22
C LEU A 87 -18.01 5.61 4.43
N VAL A 88 -17.03 4.72 4.26
CA VAL A 88 -16.50 3.90 5.37
C VAL A 88 -15.86 4.79 6.43
N LEU A 89 -15.01 5.74 6.02
CA LEU A 89 -14.38 6.70 6.95
C LEU A 89 -15.41 7.56 7.66
N TYR A 90 -16.44 8.03 6.96
CA TYR A 90 -17.55 8.77 7.56
C TYR A 90 -18.34 7.92 8.56
N GLY A 91 -18.60 6.64 8.24
CA GLY A 91 -19.26 5.70 9.14
C GLY A 91 -18.45 5.46 10.41
N ILE A 92 -17.14 5.24 10.29
CA ILE A 92 -16.23 5.10 11.43
C ILE A 92 -16.22 6.38 12.26
N PHE A 93 -16.05 7.54 11.63
CA PHE A 93 -16.06 8.84 12.32
C PHE A 93 -17.35 9.03 13.14
N ARG A 94 -18.51 8.72 12.55
CA ARG A 94 -19.81 8.87 13.19
C ARG A 94 -19.99 7.94 14.39
N ILE A 95 -19.41 6.73 14.36
CA ILE A 95 -19.47 5.76 15.47
C ILE A 95 -18.44 6.11 16.55
N THR A 96 -17.21 6.45 16.17
CA THR A 96 -16.12 6.72 17.12
C THR A 96 -16.28 8.05 17.85
N ARG A 97 -16.98 9.02 17.26
CA ARG A 97 -17.23 10.33 17.89
C ARG A 97 -17.92 10.22 19.25
N SER A 98 -18.75 9.20 19.51
CA SER A 98 -19.40 9.01 20.81
C SER A 98 -18.51 8.36 21.87
N THR A 99 -17.42 7.69 21.49
CA THR A 99 -16.55 6.94 22.41
C THR A 99 -15.35 7.76 22.89
N VAL A 100 -14.90 8.74 22.11
CA VAL A 100 -13.69 9.53 22.41
C VAL A 100 -13.99 10.81 23.19
N TYR A 101 -15.23 11.33 23.13
CA TYR A 101 -15.65 12.57 23.80
C TYR A 101 -16.67 12.35 24.92
N ALA A 102 -16.84 11.11 25.39
CA ALA A 102 -17.61 10.77 26.61
C ALA A 102 -16.63 10.58 27.77
#